data_AF-A0A7W4A8Y0-F1
#
_entry.id   AF-A0A7W4A8Y0-F1
#
_cell.length_a   1.000
_cell.length_b   1.000
_cell.length_c   1.000
_cell.angle_alpha   90.00
_cell.angle_beta   90.00
_cell.angle_gamma   90.00
#
_symmetry.space_group_name_H-M   'P 1'
#
loop_
_entity.id
_entity.type
_entity.pdbx_description
1 polymer ?
#
loop_
_entity_poly.entity_id
_entity_poly.type
_entity_poly.pdbx_seq_one_letter_code
_entity_poly.pdbx_strand_id
1 'polypeptide(L)'
;MGGLSTSQAYEKDNSLIFTGNVSLENNGGFASIRTTINTNKENANLISLRFKGDGKTYQLRLRTSQYLDGPAYTTSFETIKDQWQVVTFSPTDFSLTYRGKTLEQQPELTFKDVQQLGLMIAKKQQGNFKLELAHINFEHK
;
A
#
# COMPACT_ATOMS: atom_id res chain seq x y z
N MET A 1 13.32 7.27 -13.91
CA MET A 1 14.07 6.33 -13.06
C MET A 1 13.63 4.93 -13.43
N GLY A 2 14.56 4.04 -13.78
CA GLY A 2 14.27 2.71 -14.37
C GLY A 2 14.80 1.55 -13.51
N GLY A 3 14.52 1.57 -12.21
CA GLY A 3 14.96 0.53 -11.27
C GLY A 3 14.58 -0.87 -11.73
N LEU A 4 15.41 -1.86 -11.40
CA LEU A 4 15.27 -3.25 -11.88
C LEU A 4 14.48 -4.16 -10.94
N SER A 5 13.67 -3.57 -10.06
CA SER A 5 12.78 -4.37 -9.20
C SER A 5 11.65 -4.95 -10.03
N THR A 6 11.28 -6.19 -9.76
CA THR A 6 10.18 -6.90 -10.44
C THR A 6 9.07 -7.20 -9.46
N SER A 7 7.84 -7.19 -9.94
CA SER A 7 6.69 -7.63 -9.15
C SER A 7 5.54 -8.12 -10.00
N GLN A 8 4.74 -8.99 -9.41
CA GLN A 8 3.48 -9.46 -9.96
C GLN A 8 2.42 -9.47 -8.86
N ALA A 9 1.17 -9.40 -9.29
CA ALA A 9 0.04 -9.66 -8.43
C ALA A 9 -0.96 -10.59 -9.11
N TYR A 10 -1.45 -11.57 -8.35
CA TYR A 10 -2.43 -12.54 -8.83
C TYR A 10 -3.28 -13.02 -7.67
N GLU A 11 -4.47 -13.51 -7.98
CA GLU A 11 -5.39 -14.08 -7.00
C GLU A 11 -5.07 -15.56 -6.76
N LYS A 12 -5.14 -15.99 -5.49
CA LYS A 12 -4.99 -17.38 -5.06
C LYS A 12 -5.75 -17.58 -3.76
N ASP A 13 -6.58 -18.62 -3.67
CA ASP A 13 -7.31 -19.00 -2.45
C ASP A 13 -8.08 -17.82 -1.81
N ASN A 14 -8.84 -17.06 -2.63
CA ASN A 14 -9.55 -15.83 -2.24
C ASN A 14 -8.66 -14.73 -1.61
N SER A 15 -7.36 -14.74 -1.93
CA SER A 15 -6.40 -13.74 -1.49
C SER A 15 -5.63 -13.17 -2.69
N LEU A 16 -5.22 -11.91 -2.60
CA LEU A 16 -4.28 -11.31 -3.53
C LEU A 16 -2.85 -11.61 -3.08
N ILE A 17 -2.04 -12.19 -3.96
CA ILE A 17 -0.61 -12.39 -3.74
C ILE A 17 0.15 -11.27 -4.43
N PHE A 18 0.83 -10.42 -3.67
CA PHE A 18 1.78 -9.43 -4.16
C PHE A 18 3.21 -9.93 -3.89
N THR A 19 3.98 -10.22 -4.95
CA THR A 19 5.30 -10.83 -4.81
C THR A 19 6.27 -10.40 -5.90
N GLY A 20 7.57 -10.53 -5.65
CA GLY A 20 8.60 -10.19 -6.61
C GLY A 20 9.98 -10.10 -5.97
N ASN A 21 10.86 -9.34 -6.60
CA ASN A 21 12.22 -9.09 -6.12
C ASN A 21 12.51 -7.58 -6.14
N VAL A 22 12.97 -7.06 -5.01
CA VAL A 22 13.49 -5.69 -4.92
C VAL A 22 14.97 -5.70 -5.29
N SER A 23 15.34 -5.02 -6.37
CA SER A 23 16.74 -4.71 -6.73
C SER A 23 17.08 -3.27 -6.39
N LEU A 24 18.30 -3.03 -5.89
CA LEU A 24 18.84 -1.69 -5.63
C LEU A 24 19.49 -1.06 -6.87
N GLU A 25 19.64 -1.84 -7.95
CA GLU A 25 20.26 -1.39 -9.20
C GLU A 25 19.39 -0.33 -9.90
N ASN A 26 20.02 0.53 -10.71
CA ASN A 26 19.39 1.64 -11.43
C ASN A 26 18.58 2.60 -10.55
N ASN A 27 19.10 2.89 -9.34
CA ASN A 27 18.41 3.69 -8.32
C ASN A 27 17.04 3.11 -7.94
N GLY A 28 16.95 1.76 -7.95
CA GLY A 28 15.77 1.01 -7.55
C GLY A 28 15.56 0.98 -6.04
N GLY A 29 14.99 -0.11 -5.55
CA GLY A 29 14.70 -0.31 -4.13
C GLY A 29 13.23 -0.23 -3.77
N PHE A 30 12.34 -0.40 -4.75
CA PHE A 30 10.90 -0.48 -4.53
C PHE A 30 10.18 -1.32 -5.58
N ALA A 31 9.04 -1.88 -5.20
CA ALA A 31 8.06 -2.45 -6.13
C ALA A 31 6.65 -2.07 -5.65
N SER A 32 5.70 -1.91 -6.58
CA SER A 32 4.35 -1.47 -6.24
C SER A 32 3.29 -2.01 -7.17
N ILE A 33 2.10 -2.24 -6.61
CA ILE A 33 0.86 -2.50 -7.35
C ILE A 33 -0.18 -1.45 -6.97
N ARG A 34 -1.14 -1.22 -7.85
CA ARG A 34 -2.25 -0.30 -7.63
C ARG A 34 -3.49 -0.75 -8.39
N THR A 35 -4.64 -0.35 -7.89
CA THR A 35 -5.92 -0.49 -8.57
C THR A 35 -6.80 0.72 -8.29
N THR A 36 -7.68 1.04 -9.24
CA THR A 36 -8.83 1.90 -8.96
C THR A 36 -9.85 1.12 -8.14
N ILE A 37 -10.60 1.82 -7.29
CA ILE A 37 -11.63 1.22 -6.45
C ILE A 37 -12.91 2.03 -6.57
N ASN A 38 -14.04 1.32 -6.68
CA ASN A 38 -15.37 1.90 -6.67
C ASN A 38 -16.20 1.19 -5.60
N THR A 39 -15.80 1.36 -4.34
CA THR A 39 -16.52 0.79 -3.19
C THR A 39 -17.22 1.92 -2.45
N ASN A 40 -18.37 1.61 -1.84
CA ASN A 40 -19.02 2.56 -0.95
C ASN A 40 -18.16 2.77 0.30
N LYS A 41 -17.85 4.03 0.61
CA LYS A 41 -17.04 4.48 1.75
C LYS A 41 -17.72 5.65 2.45
N GLU A 42 -18.98 5.92 2.11
CA GLU A 42 -19.77 6.99 2.73
C GLU A 42 -19.80 6.72 4.23
N ASN A 43 -19.18 7.61 5.01
CA ASN A 43 -18.98 7.55 6.47
C ASN A 43 -17.80 6.70 6.98
N ALA A 44 -16.98 6.08 6.13
CA ALA A 44 -15.89 5.24 6.60
C ALA A 44 -14.83 6.09 7.31
N ASN A 45 -14.47 5.72 8.54
CA ASN A 45 -13.45 6.39 9.34
C ASN A 45 -12.29 5.46 9.72
N LEU A 46 -12.38 4.18 9.34
CA LEU A 46 -11.32 3.20 9.49
C LEU A 46 -11.10 2.42 8.19
N ILE A 47 -9.88 1.96 7.99
CA ILE A 47 -9.52 1.00 6.95
C ILE A 47 -8.74 -0.15 7.61
N SER A 48 -9.23 -1.37 7.45
CA SER A 48 -8.59 -2.58 7.98
C SER A 48 -7.99 -3.42 6.87
N LEU A 49 -6.86 -4.07 7.17
CA LEU A 49 -6.15 -4.93 6.22
C LEU A 49 -5.84 -6.25 6.92
N ARG A 50 -6.28 -7.35 6.29
CA ARG A 50 -5.96 -8.71 6.72
C ARG A 50 -4.92 -9.31 5.79
N PHE A 51 -3.74 -9.61 6.32
CA PHE A 51 -2.61 -10.06 5.49
C PHE A 51 -1.69 -11.03 6.21
N LYS A 52 -0.87 -11.76 5.44
CA LYS A 52 0.25 -12.59 5.88
C LYS A 52 1.48 -12.17 5.09
N GLY A 53 2.55 -11.80 5.78
CA GLY A 53 3.77 -11.28 5.15
C GLY A 53 5.01 -12.12 5.43
N ASP A 54 6.15 -11.54 5.10
CA ASP A 54 7.45 -12.21 4.99
C ASP A 54 8.51 -11.63 5.93
N GLY A 55 8.12 -10.81 6.91
CA GLY A 55 9.03 -10.12 7.80
C GLY A 55 9.44 -8.72 7.31
N LYS A 56 8.91 -8.26 6.17
CA LYS A 56 9.22 -6.94 5.60
C LYS A 56 8.16 -5.90 5.97
N THR A 57 8.52 -4.64 5.76
CA THR A 57 7.62 -3.49 5.89
C THR A 57 7.02 -3.12 4.55
N TYR A 58 5.71 -2.93 4.52
CA TYR A 58 4.96 -2.51 3.33
C TYR A 58 4.29 -1.17 3.58
N GLN A 59 3.91 -0.49 2.51
CA GLN A 59 3.13 0.73 2.54
C GLN A 59 1.77 0.50 1.92
N LEU A 60 0.75 0.99 2.62
CA LEU A 60 -0.55 1.23 2.04
C LEU A 60 -0.59 2.65 1.48
N ARG A 61 -1.04 2.79 0.24
CA ARG A 61 -1.08 4.06 -0.50
C ARG A 61 -2.49 4.34 -0.98
N LEU A 62 -3.02 5.50 -0.63
CA LEU A 62 -4.35 5.97 -1.04
C LEU A 62 -4.21 7.22 -1.90
N ARG A 63 -4.97 7.30 -2.99
CA ARG A 63 -5.05 8.52 -3.81
C ARG A 63 -6.50 8.96 -3.97
N THR A 64 -6.69 10.27 -3.96
CA THR A 64 -8.00 10.93 -4.12
C THR A 64 -8.25 11.41 -5.55
N SER A 65 -7.44 10.96 -6.51
CA SER A 65 -7.61 11.22 -7.93
C SER A 65 -7.32 9.97 -8.77
N GLN A 66 -7.78 9.96 -10.02
CA GLN A 66 -7.51 8.87 -10.95
C GLN A 66 -6.19 9.03 -11.72
N TYR A 67 -5.43 10.11 -11.49
CA TYR A 67 -4.18 10.35 -12.21
C TYR A 67 -3.15 9.25 -11.93
N LEU A 68 -2.40 8.87 -12.97
CA LEU A 68 -1.39 7.82 -12.89
C LEU A 68 -0.12 8.27 -12.17
N ASP A 69 0.17 9.56 -12.13
CA ASP A 69 1.23 10.15 -11.32
C ASP A 69 0.62 11.18 -10.37
N GLY A 70 1.31 11.43 -9.27
CA GLY A 70 0.88 12.38 -8.25
C GLY A 70 1.10 11.88 -6.82
N PRO A 71 0.81 12.75 -5.85
CA PRO A 71 0.97 12.44 -4.44
C PRO A 71 0.04 11.30 -4.02
N ALA A 72 0.43 10.60 -2.95
CA ALA A 72 -0.39 9.59 -2.31
C ALA A 72 -0.34 9.77 -0.81
N TYR A 73 -1.46 9.57 -0.14
CA TYR A 73 -1.52 9.39 1.29
C TYR A 73 -0.93 8.03 1.61
N THR A 74 0.06 7.98 2.49
CA THR A 74 0.81 6.76 2.77
C THR A 74 0.90 6.49 4.26
N THR A 75 0.73 5.22 4.63
CA THR A 75 1.08 4.69 5.94
C THR A 75 1.87 3.39 5.76
N SER A 76 2.66 3.00 6.76
CA SER A 76 3.50 1.79 6.72
C SER A 76 3.05 0.78 7.75
N PHE A 77 3.18 -0.50 7.44
CA PHE A 77 2.92 -1.60 8.37
C PHE A 77 4.00 -2.67 8.26
N GLU A 78 4.36 -3.24 9.40
CA GLU A 78 5.33 -4.32 9.49
C GLU A 78 4.62 -5.67 9.40
N THR A 79 5.34 -6.67 8.86
CA THR A 79 4.85 -8.03 8.82
C THR A 79 5.65 -8.93 9.72
N ILE A 80 4.99 -9.90 10.36
CA ILE A 80 5.66 -11.03 10.98
C ILE A 80 5.66 -12.16 9.96
N LYS A 81 6.84 -12.75 9.72
CA LYS A 81 7.02 -13.77 8.70
C LYS A 81 6.07 -14.95 8.93
N ASP A 82 5.34 -15.31 7.88
CA ASP A 82 4.39 -16.43 7.82
C ASP A 82 3.26 -16.35 8.86
N GLN A 83 3.03 -15.16 9.44
CA GLN A 83 1.94 -14.91 10.38
C GLN A 83 0.88 -14.00 9.78
N TRP A 84 -0.35 -14.45 9.97
CA TRP A 84 -1.55 -13.74 9.63
C TRP A 84 -1.83 -12.63 10.64
N GLN A 85 -1.83 -11.37 10.20
CA GLN A 85 -2.09 -10.19 11.03
C GLN A 85 -3.29 -9.36 10.53
N VAL A 86 -3.80 -8.50 11.39
CA VAL A 86 -4.77 -7.44 11.04
C VAL A 86 -4.19 -6.12 11.53
N VAL A 87 -4.23 -5.11 10.67
CA VAL A 87 -3.93 -3.72 11.07
C VAL A 87 -5.12 -2.86 10.66
N THR A 88 -5.37 -1.82 11.46
CA THR A 88 -6.45 -0.86 11.22
C THR A 88 -5.89 0.54 11.30
N PHE A 89 -6.25 1.38 10.33
CA PHE A 89 -5.82 2.77 10.24
C PHE A 89 -7.02 3.70 10.17
N SER A 90 -6.85 4.86 10.79
CA SER A 90 -7.67 6.06 10.63
C SER A 90 -7.05 6.98 9.57
N PRO A 91 -7.79 8.00 9.06
CA PRO A 91 -7.21 8.94 8.10
C PRO A 91 -5.98 9.69 8.63
N THR A 92 -5.90 9.94 9.94
CA THR A 92 -4.78 10.64 10.58
C THR A 92 -3.49 9.82 10.64
N ASP A 93 -3.54 8.51 10.38
CA ASP A 93 -2.36 7.64 10.31
C ASP A 93 -1.61 7.77 8.98
N PHE A 94 -2.15 8.53 8.03
CA PHE A 94 -1.56 8.74 6.71
C PHE A 94 -0.87 10.09 6.61
N SER A 95 0.25 10.11 5.88
CA SER A 95 0.89 11.36 5.45
C SER A 95 0.93 11.44 3.94
N LEU A 96 0.66 12.62 3.39
CA LEU A 96 0.75 12.89 1.96
C LEU A 96 2.21 12.93 1.52
N THR A 97 2.58 12.03 0.62
CA THR A 97 3.94 11.91 0.09
C THR A 97 3.95 11.93 -1.43
N TYR A 98 5.02 12.48 -2.00
CA TYR A 98 5.30 12.45 -3.43
C TYR A 98 6.76 12.08 -3.68
N ARG A 99 6.98 11.03 -4.49
CA ARG A 99 8.31 10.51 -4.83
C ARG A 99 9.24 10.32 -3.61
N GLY A 100 8.68 9.78 -2.53
CA GLY A 100 9.41 9.47 -1.30
C GLY A 100 9.62 10.66 -0.34
N LYS A 101 9.11 11.84 -0.67
CA LYS A 101 9.17 13.02 0.21
C LYS A 101 7.78 13.32 0.79
N THR A 102 7.72 13.60 2.08
CA THR A 102 6.53 14.17 2.72
C THR A 102 6.33 15.59 2.22
N LEU A 103 5.10 15.92 1.83
CA LEU A 103 4.76 17.28 1.40
C LEU A 103 4.53 18.16 2.62
N GLU A 104 4.85 19.45 2.52
CA GLU A 104 4.57 20.41 3.59
C GLU A 104 3.05 20.62 3.76
N GLN A 105 2.35 20.75 2.64
CA GLN A 105 0.89 20.79 2.64
C GLN A 105 0.34 19.37 2.87
N GLN A 106 -0.46 19.24 3.92
CA GLN A 106 -1.11 18.01 4.34
C GLN A 106 -2.63 18.23 4.38
N PRO A 107 -3.31 18.34 3.22
CA PRO A 107 -4.77 18.38 3.19
C PRO A 107 -5.35 17.14 3.87
N GLU A 108 -6.42 17.33 4.63
CA GLU A 108 -7.07 16.25 5.37
C GLU A 108 -7.54 15.13 4.43
N LEU A 109 -7.24 13.88 4.80
CA LEU A 109 -7.73 12.71 4.09
C LEU A 109 -9.12 12.37 4.60
N THR A 110 -10.09 12.25 3.70
CA THR A 110 -11.35 11.55 3.97
C THR A 110 -11.41 10.29 3.12
N PHE A 111 -11.75 9.14 3.71
CA PHE A 111 -11.79 7.88 2.96
C PHE A 111 -12.83 7.87 1.84
N LYS A 112 -13.90 8.66 1.98
CA LYS A 112 -14.88 8.93 0.93
C LYS A 112 -14.24 9.34 -0.40
N ASP A 113 -13.18 10.15 -0.35
CA ASP A 113 -12.55 10.70 -1.55
C ASP A 113 -11.53 9.76 -2.19
N VAL A 114 -11.26 8.60 -1.59
CA VAL A 114 -10.24 7.65 -2.08
C VAL A 114 -10.73 6.94 -3.34
N GLN A 115 -9.99 7.11 -4.43
CA GLN A 115 -10.30 6.54 -5.74
C GLN A 115 -9.33 5.43 -6.15
N GLN A 116 -8.15 5.38 -5.54
CA GLN A 116 -7.16 4.32 -5.80
C GLN A 116 -6.55 3.79 -4.50
N LEU A 117 -6.24 2.51 -4.51
CA LEU A 117 -5.45 1.83 -3.49
C LEU A 117 -4.18 1.24 -4.13
N GLY A 118 -3.08 1.32 -3.41
CA GLY A 118 -1.84 0.65 -3.78
C GLY A 118 -1.11 0.05 -2.60
N LEU A 119 -0.32 -0.98 -2.91
CA LEU A 119 0.64 -1.58 -2.00
C LEU A 119 2.03 -1.34 -2.56
N MET A 120 2.98 -1.06 -1.68
CA MET A 120 4.37 -0.82 -2.08
C MET A 120 5.32 -1.39 -1.04
N ILE A 121 6.33 -2.11 -1.51
CA ILE A 121 7.54 -2.36 -0.73
C ILE A 121 8.57 -1.32 -1.15
N ALA A 122 9.21 -0.67 -0.18
CA ALA A 122 10.13 0.44 -0.41
C ALA A 122 11.32 0.39 0.56
N LYS A 123 12.04 1.52 0.70
CA LYS A 123 13.14 1.71 1.66
C LYS A 123 14.30 0.72 1.48
N LYS A 124 14.59 0.32 0.24
CA LYS A 124 15.75 -0.51 -0.13
C LYS A 124 15.79 -1.87 0.58
N GLN A 125 14.64 -2.45 0.87
CA GLN A 125 14.51 -3.81 1.40
C GLN A 125 14.80 -4.86 0.30
N GLN A 126 16.06 -4.96 -0.12
CA GLN A 126 16.51 -5.79 -1.24
C GLN A 126 16.11 -7.27 -1.06
N GLY A 127 15.86 -7.94 -2.18
CA GLY A 127 15.60 -9.38 -2.25
C GLY A 127 14.14 -9.72 -2.50
N ASN A 128 13.84 -11.01 -2.41
CA ASN A 128 12.50 -11.53 -2.66
C ASN A 128 11.53 -11.06 -1.60
N PHE A 129 10.32 -10.72 -2.02
CA PHE A 129 9.23 -10.37 -1.13
C PHE A 129 7.93 -11.09 -1.47
N LYS A 130 7.09 -11.29 -0.47
CA LYS A 130 5.74 -11.83 -0.62
C LYS A 130 4.80 -11.29 0.46
N LEU A 131 3.70 -10.72 0.00
CA LEU A 131 2.57 -10.33 0.82
C LEU A 131 1.31 -11.01 0.29
N GLU A 132 0.62 -11.74 1.16
CA GLU A 132 -0.66 -12.36 0.89
C GLU A 132 -1.74 -11.54 1.59
N LEU A 133 -2.64 -10.95 0.83
CA LEU A 133 -3.68 -10.05 1.30
C LEU A 133 -5.04 -10.74 1.13
N ALA A 134 -5.71 -11.04 2.24
CA ALA A 134 -7.04 -11.64 2.20
C ALA A 134 -8.10 -10.61 1.83
N HIS A 135 -8.13 -9.46 2.52
CA HIS A 135 -9.07 -8.39 2.23
C HIS A 135 -8.61 -7.05 2.79
N ILE A 136 -9.22 -5.99 2.25
CA ILE A 136 -9.15 -4.63 2.75
C ILE A 136 -10.59 -4.13 2.90
N ASN A 137 -10.95 -3.69 4.09
CA ASN A 137 -12.29 -3.20 4.38
C ASN A 137 -12.26 -1.74 4.78
N PHE A 138 -13.23 -0.96 4.28
CA PHE A 138 -13.54 0.35 4.83
C PHE A 138 -14.62 0.15 5.88
N GLU A 139 -14.37 0.66 7.09
CA GLU A 139 -15.16 0.38 8.29
C GLU A 139 -15.66 1.67 8.94
N HIS A 140 -16.72 1.52 9.71
CA HIS A 140 -17.25 2.52 10.62
C HIS A 140 -16.96 2.06 12.06
N LYS A 141 -16.56 2.98 12.93
CA LYS A 141 -16.53 2.73 14.38
C LYS A 141 -17.92 2.46 14.94
#